data_AF-A0A949KFT7-F1
#
_entry.id   AF-A0A949KFT7-F1
#
_cell.length_a   1.000
_cell.length_b   1.000
_cell.length_c   1.000
_cell.angle_alpha   90.00
_cell.angle_beta   90.00
_cell.angle_gamma   90.00
#
_symmetry.space_group_name_H-M   'P 1'
#
loop_
_entity.id
_entity.type
_entity.pdbx_description
1 polymer ?
#
loop_
_entity_poly.entity_id
_entity_poly.type
_entity_poly.pdbx_seq_one_letter_code
_entity_poly.pdbx_strand_id
1 'polypeptide(L)'
;MSPTNKDRNIQSKTGKDFPASNEGRLGAAAFASAIATALRNDFGEDRSAVKTIAGLTLANERAVKNWFNGINGPSGEFLILLCRHSDRVLETFLMLAGHGELVKVKKFGDVKTKLNEMLLLLGDLEDLSEK
;
A
#
# COMPACT_ATOMS: atom_id res chain seq x y z
N MET A 1 38.76 37.80 8.66
CA MET A 1 38.88 37.56 7.20
C MET A 1 37.87 36.49 6.84
N SER A 2 36.82 36.84 6.10
CA SER A 2 35.76 35.88 5.69
C SER A 2 36.14 35.23 4.35
N PRO A 3 35.89 33.93 4.14
CA PRO A 3 36.17 33.29 2.85
C PRO A 3 35.24 33.87 1.76
N THR A 4 35.79 34.12 0.58
CA THR A 4 35.07 34.72 -0.54
C THR A 4 34.10 33.72 -1.18
N ASN A 5 32.98 34.22 -1.72
CA ASN A 5 31.85 33.47 -2.31
C ASN A 5 32.23 32.40 -3.36
N LYS A 6 33.45 32.47 -3.94
CA LYS A 6 33.96 31.50 -4.92
C LYS A 6 34.26 30.11 -4.34
N ASP A 7 34.51 30.00 -3.04
CA ASP A 7 34.87 28.72 -2.41
C ASP A 7 33.67 27.78 -2.20
N ARG A 8 32.44 28.23 -2.49
CA ARG A 8 31.20 27.46 -2.30
C ARG A 8 30.70 26.73 -3.54
N ASN A 9 31.40 26.84 -4.68
CA ASN A 9 30.92 26.29 -5.94
C ASN A 9 31.78 25.13 -6.48
N ILE A 10 32.13 24.19 -5.58
CA ILE A 10 32.69 22.89 -5.98
C ILE A 10 31.51 21.93 -6.11
N GLN A 11 30.86 21.92 -7.27
CA GLN A 11 29.96 20.82 -7.63
C GLN A 11 30.77 19.77 -8.39
N SER A 12 30.69 18.51 -7.97
CA SER A 12 31.24 17.39 -8.74
C SER A 12 30.54 17.35 -10.10
N LYS A 13 31.32 17.26 -11.19
CA LYS A 13 30.75 17.00 -12.53
C LYS A 13 29.88 15.75 -12.47
N THR A 14 28.68 15.81 -13.02
CA THR A 14 27.72 14.71 -13.09
C THR A 14 28.44 13.42 -13.51
N GLY A 15 28.41 12.41 -12.64
CA GLY A 15 29.01 11.10 -12.92
C GLY A 15 28.33 10.42 -14.12
N LYS A 16 29.04 9.46 -14.74
CA LYS A 16 28.52 8.68 -15.87
C LYS A 16 27.15 8.08 -15.55
N ASP A 17 26.24 8.16 -16.52
CA ASP A 17 24.95 7.50 -16.47
C ASP A 17 25.13 6.01 -16.16
N PHE A 18 24.51 5.56 -15.07
CA PHE A 18 24.50 4.15 -14.69
C PHE A 18 23.72 3.36 -15.75
N PRO A 19 24.17 2.15 -16.14
CA PRO A 19 23.49 1.36 -17.16
C PRO A 19 22.04 1.13 -16.76
N ALA A 20 21.12 1.63 -17.60
CA ALA A 20 19.68 1.60 -17.41
C ALA A 20 19.08 0.23 -17.74
N SER A 21 19.63 -0.86 -17.17
CA SER A 21 18.89 -2.13 -17.15
C SER A 21 17.73 -1.95 -16.17
N ASN A 22 16.59 -1.48 -16.68
CA ASN A 22 15.32 -1.39 -15.94
C ASN A 22 14.71 -2.77 -15.66
N GLU A 23 15.35 -3.85 -16.12
CA GLU A 23 14.93 -5.21 -15.82
C GLU A 23 15.01 -5.47 -14.31
N GLY A 24 13.83 -5.66 -13.70
CA GLY A 24 13.68 -5.93 -12.27
C GLY A 24 13.55 -4.71 -11.34
N ARG A 25 13.68 -3.47 -11.84
CA ARG A 25 13.45 -2.26 -11.00
C ARG A 25 11.99 -1.83 -11.05
N LEU A 26 11.25 -2.08 -9.97
CA LEU A 26 9.96 -1.42 -9.76
C LEU A 26 10.20 0.09 -9.62
N GLY A 27 9.79 0.86 -10.62
CA GLY A 27 9.90 2.32 -10.57
C GLY A 27 8.98 2.91 -9.50
N ALA A 28 9.41 4.02 -8.88
CA ALA A 28 8.62 4.72 -7.86
C ALA A 28 7.21 5.10 -8.34
N ALA A 29 7.06 5.44 -9.63
CA ALA A 29 5.77 5.73 -10.25
C ALA A 29 4.86 4.50 -10.35
N ALA A 30 5.43 3.34 -10.71
CA ALA A 30 4.67 2.08 -10.78
C ALA A 30 4.21 1.63 -9.38
N PHE A 31 5.09 1.74 -8.38
CA PHE A 31 4.73 1.51 -6.98
C PHE A 31 3.61 2.45 -6.52
N ALA A 32 3.77 3.77 -6.73
CA ALA A 32 2.77 4.75 -6.34
C ALA A 32 1.40 4.49 -7.00
N SER A 33 1.39 4.19 -8.30
CA SER A 33 0.16 3.87 -9.05
C SER A 33 -0.54 2.62 -8.56
N ALA A 34 0.22 1.55 -8.28
CA ALA A 34 -0.33 0.30 -7.76
C ALA A 34 -0.94 0.48 -6.36
N ILE A 35 -0.23 1.16 -5.45
CA ILE A 35 -0.75 1.46 -4.12
C ILE A 35 -1.98 2.36 -4.20
N ALA A 36 -1.95 3.41 -5.05
CA ALA A 36 -3.09 4.29 -5.26
C ALA A 36 -4.35 3.50 -5.68
N THR A 37 -4.19 2.57 -6.60
CA THR A 37 -5.28 1.70 -7.06
C THR A 37 -5.79 0.80 -5.95
N ALA A 38 -4.91 0.22 -5.13
CA ALA A 38 -5.30 -0.58 -3.97
C ALA A 38 -6.11 0.24 -2.95
N LEU A 39 -5.69 1.48 -2.66
CA LEU A 39 -6.39 2.37 -1.74
C LEU A 39 -7.80 2.70 -2.23
N ARG A 40 -7.95 3.04 -3.51
CA ARG A 40 -9.25 3.39 -4.10
C ARG A 40 -10.20 2.21 -4.13
N ASN A 41 -9.69 1.01 -4.38
CA ASN A 41 -10.49 -0.22 -4.36
C ASN A 41 -10.98 -0.61 -2.97
N ASP A 42 -10.23 -0.26 -1.91
CA ASP A 42 -10.55 -0.70 -0.55
C ASP A 42 -11.35 0.36 0.24
N PHE A 43 -11.04 1.64 0.04
CA PHE A 43 -11.64 2.75 0.81
C PHE A 43 -12.53 3.68 -0.03
N GLY A 44 -12.55 3.53 -1.35
CA GLY A 44 -13.18 4.47 -2.27
C GLY A 44 -12.33 5.70 -2.56
N GLU A 45 -12.87 6.67 -3.29
CA GLU A 45 -12.13 7.86 -3.77
C GLU A 45 -12.55 9.17 -3.06
N ASP A 46 -13.49 9.08 -2.11
CA ASP A 46 -14.10 10.25 -1.48
C ASP A 46 -13.18 10.91 -0.45
N ARG A 47 -13.52 12.15 -0.09
CA ARG A 47 -12.80 12.90 0.96
C ARG A 47 -12.84 12.19 2.32
N SER A 48 -13.86 11.39 2.60
CA SER A 48 -13.94 10.53 3.78
C SER A 48 -12.84 9.48 3.79
N ALA A 49 -12.55 8.83 2.65
CA ALA A 49 -11.48 7.83 2.52
C ALA A 49 -10.11 8.43 2.89
N VAL A 50 -9.81 9.62 2.37
CA VAL A 50 -8.57 10.35 2.70
C VAL A 50 -8.45 10.62 4.21
N LYS A 51 -9.54 11.06 4.85
CA LYS A 51 -9.55 11.32 6.30
C LYS A 51 -9.39 10.04 7.12
N THR A 52 -10.06 8.97 6.73
CA THR A 52 -9.93 7.66 7.37
C THR A 52 -8.49 7.18 7.34
N ILE A 53 -7.84 7.22 6.17
CA ILE A 53 -6.44 6.79 6.04
C ILE A 53 -5.49 7.71 6.80
N ALA A 54 -5.71 9.03 6.78
CA ALA A 54 -4.91 9.95 7.59
C ALA A 54 -4.99 9.62 9.08
N GLY A 55 -6.17 9.26 9.59
CA GLY A 55 -6.36 8.79 10.97
C GLY A 55 -5.65 7.46 11.25
N LEU A 56 -5.78 6.47 10.36
CA LEU A 56 -5.19 5.13 10.53
C LEU A 56 -3.66 5.14 10.44
N THR A 57 -3.09 6.03 9.62
CA THR A 57 -1.64 6.07 9.36
C THR A 57 -0.93 7.19 10.11
N LEU A 58 -1.68 8.08 10.78
CA LEU A 58 -1.19 9.33 11.39
C LEU A 58 -0.45 10.25 10.40
N ALA A 59 -0.63 10.02 9.10
CA ALA A 59 -0.08 10.86 8.06
C ALA A 59 -0.91 12.13 7.89
N ASN A 60 -0.27 13.21 7.41
CA ASN A 60 -1.02 14.40 7.04
C ASN A 60 -1.90 14.14 5.80
N GLU A 61 -3.07 14.79 5.73
CA GLU A 61 -4.03 14.58 4.62
C GLU A 61 -3.42 14.86 3.23
N ARG A 62 -2.43 15.76 3.12
CA ARG A 62 -1.79 16.07 1.84
C ARG A 62 -0.97 14.88 1.32
N ALA A 63 -0.24 14.21 2.20
CA ALA A 63 0.52 13.01 1.85
C ALA A 63 -0.43 11.90 1.40
N VAL A 64 -1.51 11.68 2.16
CA VAL A 64 -2.54 10.69 1.80
C VAL A 64 -3.17 11.00 0.45
N LYS A 65 -3.55 12.26 0.17
CA LYS A 65 -4.04 12.67 -1.16
C LYS A 65 -3.04 12.38 -2.27
N ASN A 66 -1.75 12.62 -2.03
CA ASN A 66 -0.71 12.30 -3.01
C ASN A 66 -0.62 10.80 -3.27
N TRP A 67 -0.84 9.95 -2.26
CA TRP A 67 -0.91 8.50 -2.42
C TRP A 67 -2.13 8.07 -3.23
N PHE A 68 -3.31 8.62 -2.95
CA PHE A 68 -4.53 8.37 -3.73
C PHE A 68 -4.40 8.78 -5.20
N ASN A 69 -3.67 9.88 -5.46
CA ASN A 69 -3.40 10.38 -6.80
C ASN A 69 -2.21 9.68 -7.49
N GLY A 70 -1.49 8.79 -6.80
CA GLY A 70 -0.29 8.14 -7.33
C GLY A 70 0.87 9.11 -7.62
N ILE A 71 0.86 10.32 -7.06
CA ILE A 71 1.92 11.32 -7.24
C ILE A 71 3.20 10.82 -6.57
N ASN A 72 3.08 10.33 -5.34
CA ASN A 72 4.15 9.70 -4.57
C ASN A 72 3.59 8.44 -3.90
N GLY A 73 4.44 7.44 -3.67
CA GLY A 73 4.08 6.30 -2.83
C GLY A 73 4.22 6.63 -1.33
N PRO A 74 3.60 5.83 -0.44
CA PRO A 74 3.89 5.89 0.99
C PRO A 74 5.35 5.50 1.26
N SER A 75 5.98 6.13 2.25
CA SER A 75 7.24 5.63 2.82
C SER A 75 7.00 4.30 3.53
N GLY A 76 8.07 3.57 3.86
CA GLY A 76 7.96 2.23 4.46
C GLY A 76 7.11 2.19 5.74
N GLU A 77 7.23 3.18 6.61
CA GLU A 77 6.46 3.26 7.86
C GLU A 77 4.94 3.38 7.60
N PHE A 78 4.54 4.20 6.64
CA PHE A 78 3.14 4.36 6.28
C PHE A 78 2.62 3.14 5.51
N LEU A 79 3.45 2.52 4.67
CA LEU A 79 3.09 1.29 3.98
C LEU A 79 2.79 0.17 4.98
N ILE A 80 3.57 0.02 6.05
CA ILE A 80 3.32 -0.95 7.12
C ILE A 80 1.94 -0.70 7.75
N LEU A 81 1.61 0.56 8.06
CA LEU A 81 0.31 0.92 8.64
C LEU A 81 -0.83 0.65 7.66
N LEU A 82 -0.66 0.97 6.38
CA LEU A 82 -1.66 0.66 5.35
C LEU A 82 -1.89 -0.85 5.24
N CYS A 83 -0.82 -1.66 5.14
CA CYS A 83 -0.92 -3.11 5.10
C CYS A 83 -1.60 -3.72 6.34
N ARG A 84 -1.50 -3.07 7.51
CA ARG A 84 -2.17 -3.51 8.74
C ARG A 84 -3.68 -3.31 8.68
N HIS A 85 -4.14 -2.29 7.96
CA HIS A 85 -5.56 -1.91 7.92
C HIS A 85 -6.25 -2.24 6.60
N SER A 86 -5.49 -2.66 5.58
CA SER A 86 -5.98 -2.94 4.23
C SER A 86 -5.36 -4.21 3.68
N ASP A 87 -6.19 -5.24 3.59
CA ASP A 87 -5.81 -6.50 2.93
C ASP A 87 -5.47 -6.25 1.46
N ARG A 88 -6.19 -5.34 0.79
CA ARG A 88 -5.90 -5.01 -0.63
C ARG A 88 -4.55 -4.36 -0.82
N VAL A 89 -4.12 -3.49 0.09
CA VAL A 89 -2.75 -2.92 0.04
C VAL A 89 -1.71 -4.00 0.33
N LEU A 90 -1.93 -4.87 1.33
CA LEU A 90 -1.03 -5.98 1.63
C LEU A 90 -0.88 -6.92 0.44
N GLU A 91 -1.99 -7.33 -0.19
CA GLU A 91 -1.98 -8.16 -1.39
C GLU A 91 -1.20 -7.51 -2.53
N THR A 92 -1.44 -6.22 -2.77
CA THR A 92 -0.76 -5.46 -3.83
C THR A 92 0.74 -5.40 -3.57
N PHE A 93 1.14 -5.15 -2.31
CA PHE A 93 2.55 -5.14 -1.92
C PHE A 93 3.22 -6.50 -2.12
N LEU A 94 2.57 -7.60 -1.72
CA LEU A 94 3.09 -8.96 -1.91
C LEU A 94 3.20 -9.32 -3.39
N MET A 95 2.23 -8.93 -4.23
CA MET A 95 2.31 -9.11 -5.67
C MET A 95 3.50 -8.38 -6.28
N LEU A 96 3.72 -7.11 -5.90
CA LEU A 96 4.86 -6.32 -6.33
C LEU A 96 6.21 -6.87 -5.84
N ALA A 97 6.21 -7.52 -4.67
CA ALA A 97 7.37 -8.20 -4.09
C ALA A 97 7.62 -9.59 -4.71
N GLY A 98 6.81 -10.05 -5.67
CA GLY A 98 6.95 -11.37 -6.30
C GLY A 98 6.40 -12.54 -5.48
N HIS A 99 5.62 -12.27 -4.43
CA HIS A 99 5.04 -13.26 -3.52
C HIS A 99 3.54 -13.48 -3.76
N GLY A 100 3.11 -13.53 -5.03
CA GLY A 100 1.70 -13.74 -5.39
C GLY A 100 1.11 -15.05 -4.88
N GLU A 101 1.92 -16.08 -4.65
CA GLU A 101 1.45 -17.34 -4.03
C GLU A 101 0.97 -17.13 -2.58
N LEU A 102 1.59 -16.23 -1.81
CA LEU A 102 1.13 -15.91 -0.46
C LEU A 102 -0.26 -15.26 -0.46
N VAL A 103 -0.56 -14.47 -1.49
CA VAL A 103 -1.90 -13.88 -1.68
C VAL A 103 -2.95 -14.97 -1.89
N LYS A 104 -2.63 -16.00 -2.71
CA LYS A 104 -3.55 -17.12 -2.95
C LYS A 104 -3.80 -17.92 -1.67
N VAL A 105 -2.74 -18.21 -0.91
CA VAL A 105 -2.84 -18.94 0.36
C VAL A 105 -3.69 -18.17 1.37
N LYS A 106 -3.47 -16.85 1.51
CA LYS A 106 -4.31 -15.99 2.37
C LYS A 106 -5.77 -16.05 1.95
N LYS A 107 -6.08 -15.82 0.66
CA LYS A 107 -7.46 -15.85 0.15
C LYS A 107 -8.16 -17.17 0.40
N PHE A 108 -7.45 -18.29 0.21
CA PHE A 108 -8.00 -19.60 0.49
C PHE A 108 -8.32 -19.77 1.99
N GLY A 109 -7.41 -19.32 2.87
CA GLY A 109 -7.64 -19.28 4.31
C GLY A 109 -8.86 -18.43 4.68
N ASP A 110 -8.99 -17.24 4.10
CA ASP A 110 -10.11 -16.32 4.35
C ASP A 110 -11.45 -16.94 3.92
N VAL A 111 -11.50 -17.56 2.73
CA VAL A 111 -12.70 -18.28 2.24
C VAL A 111 -13.06 -19.43 3.17
N LYS A 112 -12.08 -20.23 3.61
CA LYS A 112 -12.32 -21.34 4.54
C LYS A 112 -12.89 -20.86 5.86
N THR A 113 -12.31 -19.82 6.44
CA THR A 113 -12.82 -19.20 7.67
C THR A 113 -14.24 -18.71 7.46
N LYS A 114 -14.51 -18.02 6.34
CA LYS A 114 -15.84 -17.47 6.08
C LYS A 114 -16.90 -18.55 5.87
N LEU A 115 -16.57 -19.64 5.19
CA LEU A 115 -17.45 -20.80 5.04
C LEU A 115 -17.78 -21.44 6.39
N ASN A 116 -16.78 -21.60 7.26
CA ASN A 116 -17.02 -22.14 8.61
C ASN A 116 -17.93 -21.23 9.44
N GLU A 117 -17.76 -19.91 9.37
CA GLU A 117 -18.68 -18.97 10.02
C GLU A 117 -20.10 -19.14 9.51
N MET A 118 -20.30 -19.27 8.20
CA MET A 118 -21.62 -19.48 7.61
C MET A 118 -22.25 -20.81 8.04
N LEU A 119 -21.48 -21.89 8.10
CA LEU A 119 -21.96 -23.19 8.56
C LEU A 119 -22.42 -23.14 10.03
N LEU A 120 -21.66 -22.45 10.89
CA LEU A 120 -22.06 -22.25 12.29
C LEU A 120 -23.40 -21.49 12.38
N LEU A 121 -23.55 -20.41 11.61
CA LEU A 121 -24.80 -19.65 11.58
C LEU A 121 -25.98 -20.47 11.07
N LEU A 122 -25.77 -21.39 10.12
CA LEU A 122 -26.83 -22.28 9.63
C LEU A 122 -27.25 -23.31 10.68
N GLY A 123 -26.29 -23.90 11.40
CA GLY A 123 -26.59 -24.83 12.49
C GLY A 123 -27.41 -24.16 13.60
N ASP A 124 -27.04 -22.93 13.99
CA ASP A 124 -27.79 -22.16 14.98
C ASP A 124 -29.26 -21.91 14.55
N LEU A 125 -29.53 -21.80 13.24
CA LEU A 125 -30.89 -21.61 12.71
C LEU A 125 -31.69 -22.91 12.69
N GLU A 126 -31.06 -24.04 12.39
CA GLU A 126 -31.71 -25.37 12.41
C GLU A 126 -32.18 -25.70 13.84
N ASP A 127 -31.33 -25.48 14.83
CA ASP A 127 -31.62 -25.69 16.27
C ASP A 127 -32.75 -24.80 16.81
N LEU A 128 -33.01 -23.65 16.18
CA LEU A 128 -34.12 -22.75 16.51
C LEU A 128 -35.43 -23.19 15.85
N SER A 129 -35.39 -23.97 14.79
CA SER A 129 -36.58 -24.48 14.09
C SER A 129 -37.17 -25.74 14.71
N GLU A 130 -36.38 -26.45 15.53
CA GLU A 130 -36.77 -27.70 16.22
C GLU A 130 -37.34 -27.49 17.64
N LYS A 131 -37.57 -26.24 18.07
CA LYS A 131 -38.22 -25.87 19.33
C LYS A 131 -39.60 -25.24 19.11
#